data_AF-A0A8K0XJJ7-F1
#
_entry.id   AF-A0A8K0XJJ7-F1
#
_cell.length_a   1.000
_cell.length_b   1.000
_cell.length_c   1.000
_cell.angle_alpha   90.00
_cell.angle_beta   90.00
_cell.angle_gamma   90.00
#
_symmetry.space_group_name_H-M   'P 1'
#
loop_
_entity.id
_entity.type
_entity.pdbx_description
1 polymer ?
#
loop_
_entity_poly.entity_id
_entity_poly.type
_entity_poly.pdbx_seq_one_letter_code
_entity_poly.pdbx_strand_id
1 'polypeptide(L)'
;PIGFKWSNQSCAYDSLFTILYHVYVTSPEVWATYVSPQNNYLCLFEDLCKEVQGGDMSMEKMRAQLRTVLNKSNFEYFPLNHVGTSIDELCAEFL
;
A
#
# COMPACT_ATOMS: atom_id res chain seq x y z
N PRO A 1 -13.05 11.26 -4.81
CA PRO A 1 -12.15 10.16 -4.38
C PRO A 1 -11.03 10.71 -3.49
N ILE A 2 -10.84 10.16 -2.29
CA ILE A 2 -9.59 10.33 -1.54
C ILE A 2 -8.56 9.48 -2.29
N GLY A 3 -7.44 10.09 -2.68
CA GLY A 3 -6.44 9.42 -3.52
C GLY A 3 -5.06 9.99 -3.29
N PHE A 4 -4.06 9.29 -3.81
CA PHE A 4 -2.67 9.70 -3.71
C PHE A 4 -2.41 10.90 -4.64
N LYS A 5 -1.68 11.89 -4.14
CA LYS A 5 -1.00 12.85 -5.00
C LYS A 5 0.13 12.12 -5.71
N TRP A 6 0.04 12.12 -7.03
CA TRP A 6 1.00 11.49 -7.91
C TRP A 6 2.44 11.93 -7.59
N SER A 7 3.35 10.97 -7.66
CA SER A 7 4.79 11.19 -7.44
C SER A 7 5.61 10.39 -8.46
N ASN A 8 6.87 10.73 -8.67
CA ASN A 8 7.72 10.01 -9.61
C ASN A 8 7.77 8.51 -9.29
N GLN A 9 7.61 7.67 -10.32
CA GLN A 9 7.66 6.20 -10.23
C GLN A 9 6.70 5.58 -9.19
N SER A 10 5.53 6.20 -9.01
CA SER A 10 4.53 5.75 -8.04
C SER A 10 3.33 5.03 -8.65
N CYS A 11 3.21 4.98 -9.98
CA CYS A 11 2.01 4.51 -10.67
C CYS A 11 1.49 3.14 -10.19
N ALA A 12 2.37 2.14 -10.07
CA ALA A 12 1.99 0.80 -9.60
C ALA A 12 1.47 0.84 -8.16
N TYR A 13 2.19 1.53 -7.27
CA TYR A 13 1.81 1.72 -5.88
C TYR A 13 0.49 2.47 -5.72
N ASP A 14 0.35 3.63 -6.36
CA ASP A 14 -0.85 4.47 -6.30
C ASP A 14 -2.05 3.68 -6.84
N SER A 15 -1.87 2.88 -7.89
CA SER A 15 -2.94 2.06 -8.47
C SER A 15 -3.39 0.96 -7.50
N LEU A 16 -2.46 0.11 -7.04
CA LEU A 16 -2.81 -1.00 -6.14
C LEU A 16 -3.33 -0.48 -4.80
N PHE A 17 -2.63 0.48 -4.18
CA PHE A 17 -3.02 0.99 -2.87
C PHE A 17 -4.34 1.75 -2.91
N THR A 18 -4.70 2.40 -4.02
CA THR A 18 -6.03 2.99 -4.16
C THR A 18 -7.12 1.92 -4.16
N ILE A 19 -6.90 0.80 -4.88
CA ILE A 19 -7.84 -0.33 -4.93
C ILE A 19 -7.97 -0.93 -3.52
N LEU A 20 -6.85 -1.28 -2.89
CA LEU A 20 -6.83 -1.88 -1.56
C LEU A 20 -7.47 -0.95 -0.51
N TYR A 21 -7.14 0.34 -0.53
CA TYR A 21 -7.75 1.33 0.36
C TYR A 21 -9.27 1.39 0.16
N HIS A 22 -9.74 1.41 -1.09
CA HIS A 22 -11.17 1.40 -1.38
C HIS A 22 -11.86 0.14 -0.84
N VAL A 23 -11.25 -1.04 -1.01
CA VAL A 23 -11.78 -2.30 -0.44
C VAL A 23 -11.83 -2.22 1.08
N TYR A 24 -10.74 -1.78 1.72
CA TYR A 24 -10.66 -1.60 3.17
C TYR A 24 -11.78 -0.69 3.70
N VAL A 25 -11.96 0.51 3.14
CA VAL A 25 -12.97 1.46 3.65
C VAL A 25 -14.41 1.04 3.33
N THR A 26 -14.62 0.26 2.27
CA THR A 26 -15.96 -0.19 1.88
C THR A 26 -16.44 -1.36 2.75
N SER A 27 -15.53 -2.18 3.25
CA SER A 27 -15.88 -3.38 4.03
C SER A 27 -14.83 -3.70 5.11
N PRO A 28 -14.68 -2.83 6.13
CA PRO A 28 -13.60 -2.96 7.13
C PRO A 28 -13.69 -4.26 7.94
N GLU A 29 -14.90 -4.74 8.26
CA GLU A 29 -15.09 -6.01 8.98
C GLU A 29 -14.63 -7.21 8.14
N VAL A 30 -14.94 -7.22 6.84
CA VAL A 30 -14.51 -8.26 5.90
C VAL A 30 -13.00 -8.20 5.72
N TRP A 31 -12.43 -6.99 5.61
CA TRP A 31 -10.99 -6.80 5.51
C TRP A 31 -10.26 -7.38 6.72
N ALA A 32 -10.64 -6.97 7.93
CA ALA A 32 -10.00 -7.43 9.17
C ALA A 32 -10.15 -8.94 9.39
N THR A 33 -11.27 -9.53 8.96
CA THR A 33 -11.54 -10.96 9.14
C THR A 33 -10.79 -11.82 8.11
N TYR A 34 -10.78 -11.40 6.84
CA TYR A 34 -10.39 -12.26 5.74
C TYR A 34 -9.18 -11.79 4.94
N VAL A 35 -8.88 -10.49 4.89
CA VAL A 35 -7.82 -9.95 4.02
C VAL A 35 -6.55 -9.70 4.83
N SER A 36 -6.66 -8.87 5.87
CA SER A 36 -5.54 -8.50 6.74
C SER A 36 -4.73 -9.70 7.28
N PRO A 37 -5.35 -10.81 7.72
CA PRO A 37 -4.60 -11.95 8.25
C PRO A 37 -3.83 -12.77 7.21
N GLN A 38 -4.07 -12.56 5.91
CA GLN A 38 -3.43 -13.37 4.87
C GLN A 38 -1.94 -13.07 4.72
N ASN A 39 -1.53 -11.82 4.95
CA ASN A 39 -0.12 -11.44 4.82
C ASN A 39 0.25 -10.24 5.72
N ASN A 40 1.52 -10.17 6.12
CA ASN A 40 2.02 -9.14 7.04
C ASN A 40 1.98 -7.71 6.47
N TYR A 41 2.14 -7.53 5.15
CA TYR A 41 1.97 -6.24 4.49
C TYR A 41 0.51 -5.78 4.45
N LEU A 42 -0.47 -6.68 4.32
CA LEU A 42 -1.90 -6.36 4.40
C LEU A 42 -2.30 -5.96 5.83
N CYS A 43 -1.72 -6.62 6.83
CA CYS A 43 -1.86 -6.23 8.23
C CYS A 43 -1.26 -4.83 8.47
N LEU A 44 -0.02 -4.60 8.03
CA LEU A 44 0.59 -3.27 8.08
C LEU A 44 -0.24 -2.22 7.30
N PHE A 45 -0.75 -2.58 6.12
CA PHE A 45 -1.58 -1.71 5.30
C PHE A 45 -2.84 -1.28 6.07
N GLU A 46 -3.49 -2.20 6.77
CA GLU A 46 -4.65 -1.91 7.63
C GLU A 46 -4.30 -0.88 8.71
N ASP A 47 -3.20 -1.08 9.42
CA ASP A 47 -2.76 -0.18 10.49
C ASP A 47 -2.49 1.24 9.97
N LEU A 48 -1.80 1.34 8.83
CA LEU A 48 -1.56 2.63 8.18
C LEU A 48 -2.86 3.27 7.66
N CYS A 49 -3.81 2.48 7.19
CA CYS A 49 -5.12 2.99 6.77
C CYS A 49 -5.90 3.58 7.95
N LYS A 50 -5.80 2.99 9.15
CA LYS A 50 -6.39 3.56 10.38
C LYS A 50 -5.78 4.93 10.69
N GLU A 51 -4.45 5.06 10.60
CA GLU A 51 -3.77 6.36 10.81
C GLU A 51 -4.19 7.41 9.77
N VAL A 52 -4.39 6.99 8.51
CA VAL A 52 -4.91 7.89 7.46
C VAL A 52 -6.34 8.32 7.76
N GLN A 53 -7.22 7.41 8.19
CA GLN A 53 -8.61 7.74 8.57
C GLN A 53 -8.68 8.65 9.80
N GLY A 54 -7.76 8.47 10.75
CA GLY A 54 -7.63 9.34 11.93
C GLY A 54 -7.11 10.74 11.62
N GLY A 55 -6.51 10.94 10.44
CA GLY A 55 -5.91 12.21 10.02
C GLY A 55 -4.47 12.42 10.50
N ASP A 56 -3.88 11.42 11.18
CA ASP A 56 -2.50 11.45 11.67
C ASP A 56 -1.47 11.21 10.55
N MET A 57 -1.92 10.62 9.44
CA MET A 57 -1.10 10.27 8.30
C MET A 57 -1.73 10.70 6.97
N SER A 58 -0.91 11.13 6.01
CA SER A 58 -1.36 11.32 4.63
C SER A 58 -1.16 10.06 3.80
N MET A 59 -1.96 9.89 2.74
CA MET A 59 -1.83 8.79 1.78
C MET A 59 -0.40 8.68 1.22
N GLU A 60 0.25 9.80 0.90
CA GLU A 60 1.63 9.79 0.38
C GLU A 60 2.63 9.28 1.41
N LYS A 61 2.41 9.59 2.69
CA LYS A 61 3.26 9.13 3.79
C LYS A 61 3.08 7.63 4.02
N MET A 62 1.84 7.14 3.95
CA MET A 62 1.53 5.70 3.95
C MET A 62 2.26 4.97 2.80
N ARG A 63 2.13 5.48 1.56
CA ARG A 63 2.85 4.92 0.40
C ARG A 63 4.36 4.91 0.61
N ALA A 64 4.94 6.01 1.10
CA ALA A 64 6.38 6.09 1.33
C ALA A 64 6.87 5.07 2.37
N GLN A 65 6.09 4.85 3.43
CA GLN A 65 6.40 3.82 4.42
C GLN A 65 6.33 2.42 3.81
N LEU A 66 5.23 2.07 3.13
CA LEU A 66 5.09 0.77 2.47
C LEU A 66 6.21 0.52 1.45
N ARG A 67 6.55 1.51 0.62
CA ARG A 67 7.70 1.45 -0.30
C ARG A 67 9.01 1.19 0.42
N THR A 68 9.21 1.81 1.59
CA THR A 68 10.43 1.60 2.38
C THR A 68 10.49 0.19 2.96
N VAL A 69 9.36 -0.37 3.40
CA VAL A 69 9.31 -1.75 3.91
C VAL A 69 9.58 -2.75 2.78
N LEU A 70 8.93 -2.58 1.63
CA LEU A 70 9.13 -3.43 0.45
C LEU A 70 10.56 -3.34 -0.10
N ASN A 71 11.13 -2.14 -0.16
CA ASN A 71 12.52 -1.98 -0.59
C ASN A 71 13.50 -2.71 0.35
N LYS A 72 13.22 -2.73 1.66
CA LYS A 72 14.05 -3.46 2.63
C LYS A 72 13.89 -4.97 2.51
N SER A 73 12.73 -5.48 2.10
CA SER A 73 12.53 -6.92 1.88
C SER A 73 13.21 -7.37 0.59
N ASN A 74 13.04 -6.63 -0.51
CA ASN A 74 13.73 -6.90 -1.76
C ASN A 74 13.92 -5.62 -2.59
N PHE A 75 15.12 -5.05 -2.55
CA PHE A 75 15.44 -3.81 -3.25
C PHE A 75 15.48 -3.95 -4.77
N GLU A 76 15.68 -5.17 -5.30
CA GLU A 76 15.74 -5.42 -6.74
C GLU A 76 14.35 -5.33 -7.37
N TYR A 77 13.32 -5.87 -6.70
CA TYR A 77 11.93 -5.78 -7.15
C TYR A 77 11.24 -4.49 -6.73
N PHE A 78 11.65 -3.90 -5.59
CA PHE A 78 11.03 -2.70 -5.04
C PHE A 78 12.00 -1.52 -4.92
N PRO A 79 12.53 -0.99 -6.03
CA PRO A 79 13.45 0.15 -6.01
C PRO A 79 12.79 1.45 -5.50
N LEU A 80 13.55 2.23 -4.71
CA LEU A 80 13.16 3.58 -4.29
C LEU A 80 13.60 4.69 -5.27
N ASN A 81 14.45 4.36 -6.23
CA ASN A 81 15.13 5.26 -7.14
C ASN A 81 14.44 5.31 -8.52
N HIS A 82 15.14 5.75 -9.57
CA HIS A 82 14.59 6.11 -10.88
C HIS A 82 13.95 4.96 -11.69
N VAL A 83 13.94 3.74 -11.15
CA VAL A 83 13.31 2.58 -11.78
C VAL A 83 11.93 2.38 -11.13
N GLY A 84 10.90 2.21 -11.95
CA GLY A 84 9.56 1.89 -11.47
C GLY A 84 9.49 0.47 -10.90
N THR A 85 8.47 0.20 -10.10
CA THR A 85 8.14 -1.16 -9.64
C THR A 85 7.12 -1.79 -10.58
N SER A 86 7.30 -3.07 -10.90
CA SER A 86 6.31 -3.85 -11.65
C SER A 86 5.04 -4.02 -10.83
N ILE A 87 3.87 -3.81 -11.44
CA ILE A 87 2.60 -4.06 -10.75
C ILE A 87 2.38 -5.55 -10.47
N ASP A 88 2.93 -6.44 -11.30
CA ASP A 88 2.81 -7.88 -11.10
C ASP A 88 3.56 -8.34 -9.85
N GLU A 89 4.80 -7.86 -9.68
CA GLU A 89 5.61 -8.11 -8.47
C GLU A 89 4.93 -7.52 -7.22
N LEU A 90 4.36 -6.32 -7.35
CA LEU A 90 3.65 -5.69 -6.25
C LEU A 90 2.38 -6.46 -5.86
N CYS A 91 1.63 -6.97 -6.84
CA CYS A 91 0.48 -7.82 -6.59
C CYS A 91 0.88 -9.14 -5.95
N ALA A 92 1.94 -9.79 -6.41
CA ALA A 92 2.42 -11.07 -5.85
C ALA A 92 2.85 -10.97 -4.38
N GLU A 93 3.28 -9.78 -3.93
CA GLU A 93 3.63 -9.55 -2.52
C GLU A 93 2.40 -9.24 -1.65
N PHE A 94 1.32 -8.71 -2.25
CA PHE A 94 0.11 -8.28 -1.54
C PHE A 94 -1.08 -9.25 -1.63
N LEU A 95 -1.15 -10.12 -2.63
CA LEU A 95 -2.30 -10.97 -2.96
C LEU A 95 -1.89 -12.44 -3.04
#